data_AF-A0A4Q5U0M3-F1
#
_entry.id   AF-A0A4Q5U0M3-F1
#
_cell.length_a   1.000
_cell.length_b   1.000
_cell.length_c   1.000
_cell.angle_alpha   90.00
_cell.angle_beta   90.00
_cell.angle_gamma   90.00
#
_symmetry.space_group_name_H-M   'P 1'
#
loop_
_entity.id
_entity.type
_entity.pdbx_description
1 polymer ?
#
loop_
_entity_poly.entity_id
_entity_poly.type
_entity_poly.pdbx_seq_one_letter_code
_entity_poly.pdbx_strand_id
1 'polypeptide(L)'
;FKELEAGSSLFLLILTGLEVLVAAISIFLFKDRKTQLKVVIGGMVISAIILALYFVEVGKFVRGNFALTSIFAILAFIGFIMAIRGIVKDNRLVKSLDKLR
;
A
#
# COMPACT_ATOMS: atom_id res chain seq x y z
N PHE A 1 9.18 -4.66 -27.06
CA PHE A 1 8.46 -5.49 -26.07
C PHE A 1 7.79 -4.54 -25.09
N LYS A 2 6.50 -4.70 -24.81
CA LYS A 2 5.76 -3.84 -23.87
C LYS A 2 5.77 -4.54 -22.51
N GLU A 3 6.32 -3.90 -21.50
CA GLU A 3 6.46 -4.44 -20.15
C GLU A 3 5.33 -3.94 -19.25
N LEU A 4 4.88 -4.81 -18.34
CA LEU A 4 3.85 -4.47 -17.35
C LEU A 4 4.48 -3.75 -16.16
N GLU A 5 4.37 -2.43 -16.18
CA GLU A 5 4.85 -1.54 -15.13
C GLU A 5 3.79 -0.51 -14.72
N ALA A 6 4.03 0.23 -13.64
CA ALA A 6 3.13 1.29 -13.18
C ALA A 6 2.85 2.34 -14.28
N GLY A 7 3.80 2.58 -15.18
CA GLY A 7 3.67 3.48 -16.33
C GLY A 7 2.87 2.91 -17.51
N SER A 8 2.37 1.68 -17.43
CA SER A 8 1.61 1.03 -18.52
C SER A 8 0.25 1.71 -18.80
N SER A 9 -0.32 2.40 -17.81
CA SER A 9 -1.55 3.17 -17.90
C SER A 9 -1.47 4.41 -17.01
N LEU A 10 -1.97 5.55 -17.51
CA LEU A 10 -2.06 6.78 -16.70
C LEU A 10 -2.83 6.56 -15.40
N PHE A 11 -3.84 5.69 -15.42
CA PHE A 11 -4.63 5.38 -14.23
C PHE A 11 -3.82 4.59 -13.18
N LEU A 12 -3.02 3.61 -13.62
CA LEU A 12 -2.12 2.86 -12.74
C LEU A 12 -1.03 3.76 -12.15
N LEU A 13 -0.49 4.68 -12.96
CA LEU A 13 0.53 5.63 -12.52
C LEU A 13 0.00 6.58 -11.44
N ILE A 14 -1.21 7.12 -11.62
CA ILE A 14 -1.86 7.99 -10.63
C ILE A 14 -2.13 7.23 -9.33
N LEU A 15 -2.68 6.00 -9.41
CA LEU A 15 -2.96 5.19 -8.22
C LEU A 15 -1.68 4.81 -7.47
N THR A 16 -0.64 4.43 -8.19
CA THR A 16 0.67 4.10 -7.59
C THR A 16 1.28 5.33 -6.93
N GLY A 17 1.19 6.51 -7.56
CA GLY A 17 1.62 7.78 -6.95
C GLY A 17 0.84 8.10 -5.66
N LEU A 18 -0.48 7.88 -5.67
CA LEU A 18 -1.32 8.07 -4.48
C LEU A 18 -0.96 7.09 -3.36
N GLU A 19 -0.69 5.82 -3.69
CA GLU A 19 -0.25 4.80 -2.75
C GLU A 19 1.05 5.22 -2.03
N VAL A 20 2.03 5.71 -2.78
CA VAL A 20 3.29 6.22 -2.23
C VAL A 20 3.06 7.42 -1.30
N LEU A 21 2.19 8.35 -1.69
CA LEU A 21 1.84 9.50 -0.84
C LEU A 21 1.15 9.06 0.45
N VAL A 22 0.21 8.13 0.37
CA VAL A 22 -0.48 7.57 1.56
C VAL A 22 0.52 6.89 2.49
N ALA A 23 1.44 6.09 1.94
CA ALA A 23 2.50 5.47 2.72
C ALA A 23 3.39 6.53 3.41
N ALA A 24 3.83 7.56 2.69
CA ALA A 24 4.64 8.65 3.24
C ALA A 24 3.91 9.43 4.35
N ILE A 25 2.66 9.84 4.12
CA ILE A 25 1.83 10.54 5.12
C ILE A 25 1.64 9.68 6.37
N SER A 26 1.46 8.37 6.21
CA SER A 26 1.25 7.45 7.33
C SER A 26 2.43 7.41 8.31
N ILE A 27 3.66 7.67 7.84
CA ILE A 27 4.85 7.73 8.69
C ILE A 27 4.77 8.91 9.66
N PHE A 28 4.33 10.07 9.18
CA PHE A 28 4.24 11.30 9.98
C PHE A 28 3.00 11.34 10.89
N LEU A 29 1.99 10.52 10.63
CA LEU A 29 0.77 10.43 11.46
C LEU A 29 0.95 9.68 12.78
N PHE A 30 2.20 9.47 13.22
CA PHE A 30 2.51 8.71 14.42
C PHE A 30 1.89 9.30 15.70
N LYS A 31 1.63 10.60 15.73
CA LYS A 31 1.01 11.24 16.90
C LYS A 31 -0.46 10.83 17.09
N ASP A 32 -1.18 10.56 16.00
CA ASP A 32 -2.58 10.15 16.04
C ASP A 32 -2.74 8.75 15.44
N ARG A 33 -2.57 7.73 16.29
CA ARG A 33 -2.67 6.31 15.93
C ARG A 33 -4.02 5.93 15.31
N LYS A 34 -5.12 6.61 15.69
CA LYS A 34 -6.44 6.31 15.14
C LYS A 34 -6.53 6.76 13.69
N THR A 35 -6.06 7.98 13.40
CA THR A 35 -6.02 8.49 12.03
C THR A 35 -4.97 7.75 11.21
N GLN A 36 -3.81 7.42 11.79
CA GLN A 36 -2.76 6.62 11.15
C GLN A 36 -3.33 5.28 10.65
N LEU A 37 -4.08 4.58 11.50
CA LEU A 37 -4.70 3.31 11.14
C LEU A 37 -5.72 3.45 10.00
N LYS A 38 -6.57 4.48 10.02
CA LYS A 38 -7.54 4.74 8.94
C LYS A 38 -6.86 5.02 7.60
N VAL A 39 -5.80 5.84 7.61
CA VAL A 39 -5.02 6.17 6.42
C VAL A 39 -4.33 4.93 5.84
N VAL A 40 -3.72 4.10 6.69
CA VAL A 40 -3.05 2.86 6.28
C VAL A 40 -4.03 1.82 5.75
N ILE A 41 -5.23 1.71 6.34
CA ILE A 41 -6.30 0.86 5.79
C ILE A 41 -6.76 1.37 4.41
N GLY A 42 -6.88 2.69 4.24
CA GLY A 42 -7.15 3.29 2.93
C GLY A 42 -6.07 2.95 1.90
N GLY A 43 -4.79 3.04 2.29
CA GLY A 43 -3.66 2.63 1.47
C GLY A 43 -3.69 1.14 1.11
N MET A 44 -4.06 0.27 2.03
CA MET A 44 -4.22 -1.17 1.78
C MET A 44 -5.29 -1.44 0.72
N VAL A 45 -6.42 -0.72 0.75
CA VAL A 45 -7.49 -0.85 -0.25
C VAL A 45 -7.00 -0.37 -1.62
N ILE A 46 -6.29 0.77 -1.67
CA ILE A 46 -5.69 1.28 -2.92
C ILE A 46 -4.72 0.24 -3.51
N SER A 47 -3.86 -0.32 -2.67
CA SER A 47 -2.90 -1.36 -3.08
C SER A 47 -3.58 -2.63 -3.61
N ALA A 48 -4.70 -3.05 -2.99
CA ALA A 48 -5.52 -4.15 -3.50
C ALA A 48 -6.15 -3.85 -4.88
N ILE A 49 -6.63 -2.61 -5.09
CA ILE A 49 -7.15 -2.16 -6.38
C ILE A 49 -6.04 -2.18 -7.44
N ILE A 50 -4.84 -1.69 -7.11
CA ILE A 50 -3.67 -1.74 -8.00
C ILE A 50 -3.38 -3.19 -8.40
N LEU A 51 -3.32 -4.11 -7.45
CA LEU A 51 -3.11 -5.54 -7.74
C LEU A 51 -4.19 -6.10 -8.68
N ALA A 52 -5.47 -5.81 -8.43
CA ALA A 52 -6.55 -6.25 -9.31
C ALA A 52 -6.41 -5.70 -10.74
N LEU A 53 -6.03 -4.42 -10.88
CA LEU A 53 -5.79 -3.80 -12.18
C LEU A 53 -4.59 -4.41 -12.91
N TYR A 54 -3.54 -4.80 -12.19
CA TYR A 54 -2.42 -5.53 -12.78
C TYR A 54 -2.89 -6.85 -13.41
N PHE A 55 -3.77 -7.63 -12.74
CA PHE A 55 -4.34 -8.85 -13.33
C PHE A 55 -5.22 -8.58 -14.57
N VAL A 56 -5.98 -7.48 -14.56
CA VAL A 56 -6.79 -7.07 -15.72
C VAL A 56 -5.90 -6.66 -16.90
N GLU A 57 -4.84 -5.91 -16.66
CA GLU A 57 -3.89 -5.50 -17.70
C GLU A 57 -3.14 -6.72 -18.26
N VAL A 58 -2.71 -7.67 -17.42
CA VAL A 58 -2.12 -8.95 -17.85
C VAL A 58 -3.01 -9.68 -18.86
N GLY A 59 -4.32 -9.72 -18.62
CA GLY A 59 -5.28 -10.37 -19.53
C GLY A 59 -5.37 -9.74 -20.92
N LYS A 60 -4.90 -8.50 -21.10
CA LYS A 60 -4.87 -7.80 -22.40
C LYS A 60 -3.62 -8.12 -23.22
N PHE A 61 -2.58 -8.71 -22.63
CA PHE A 61 -1.34 -9.01 -23.33
C PHE A 61 -1.37 -10.43 -23.93
N VAL A 62 -1.32 -10.52 -25.26
CA VAL A 62 -1.13 -11.81 -25.99
C VAL A 62 0.32 -12.31 -25.88
N ARG A 63 1.28 -11.39 -25.76
CA ARG A 63 2.70 -11.60 -25.38
C ARG A 63 3.16 -10.39 -24.58
N GLY A 64 3.37 -10.56 -23.28
CA GLY A 64 3.87 -9.52 -22.39
C GLY A 64 4.85 -10.10 -21.38
N ASN A 65 5.86 -9.33 -21.00
CA ASN A 65 6.76 -9.67 -19.90
C ASN A 65 6.36 -8.87 -18.67
N PHE A 66 6.41 -9.53 -17.51
CA PHE A 66 6.38 -8.83 -16.23
C PHE A 66 7.71 -8.13 -16.04
N ALA A 67 7.67 -6.85 -15.70
CA ALA A 67 8.87 -6.19 -15.24
C ALA A 67 9.23 -6.69 -13.84
N LEU A 68 10.51 -6.60 -13.49
CA LEU A 68 10.94 -6.87 -12.11
C LEU A 68 10.25 -5.91 -11.12
N THR A 69 9.93 -4.69 -11.56
CA THR A 69 9.27 -3.66 -10.77
C THR A 69 7.84 -4.03 -10.36
N SER A 70 7.16 -4.94 -11.07
CA SER A 70 5.82 -5.40 -10.73
C SER A 70 5.76 -6.06 -9.35
N ILE A 71 6.88 -6.60 -8.86
CA ILE A 71 6.97 -7.23 -7.53
C ILE A 71 6.69 -6.23 -6.41
N PHE A 72 6.97 -4.94 -6.63
CA PHE A 72 6.74 -3.90 -5.64
C PHE A 72 5.26 -3.68 -5.34
N ALA A 73 4.36 -3.95 -6.30
CA ALA A 73 2.91 -3.87 -6.03
C ALA A 73 2.48 -4.90 -4.97
N ILE A 74 3.03 -6.11 -5.02
CA ILE A 74 2.76 -7.16 -4.03
C ILE A 74 3.43 -6.81 -2.69
N LEU A 75 4.68 -6.34 -2.73
CA LEU A 75 5.40 -5.94 -1.52
C LEU A 75 4.73 -4.76 -0.81
N ALA A 76 4.18 -3.80 -1.56
CA ALA A 76 3.45 -2.66 -1.00
C ALA A 76 2.19 -3.12 -0.27
N PHE A 77 1.41 -4.03 -0.87
CA PHE A 77 0.22 -4.60 -0.23
C PHE A 77 0.56 -5.32 1.09
N ILE A 78 1.60 -6.15 1.08
CA ILE A 78 2.11 -6.81 2.30
C ILE A 78 2.61 -5.77 3.31
N GLY A 79 3.28 -4.71 2.83
CA GLY A 79 3.74 -3.57 3.63
C GLY A 79 2.61 -2.90 4.40
N PHE A 80 1.47 -2.64 3.77
CA PHE A 80 0.29 -2.08 4.46
C PHE A 80 -0.26 -3.03 5.53
N ILE A 81 -0.32 -4.34 5.26
CA ILE A 81 -0.73 -5.33 6.27
C ILE A 81 0.22 -5.30 7.48
N MET A 82 1.53 -5.25 7.24
CA MET A 82 2.52 -5.15 8.30
C MET A 82 2.39 -3.83 9.08
N ALA A 83 2.15 -2.72 8.39
CA ALA A 83 1.95 -1.40 9.02
C ALA A 83 0.72 -1.41 9.95
N ILE A 84 -0.41 -1.99 9.53
CA ILE A 84 -1.61 -2.15 10.36
C ILE A 84 -1.26 -2.91 11.65
N ARG A 85 -0.57 -4.06 11.53
CA ARG A 85 -0.16 -4.87 12.71
C ARG A 85 0.77 -4.09 13.63
N GLY A 86 1.73 -3.35 13.07
CA GLY A 86 2.65 -2.49 13.81
C GLY A 86 1.92 -1.41 14.62
N ILE A 87 1.01 -0.66 13.97
CA ILE A 87 0.25 0.43 14.60
C ILE A 87 -0.66 -0.10 15.71
N VAL A 88 -1.32 -1.24 15.49
CA VAL A 88 -2.18 -1.86 16.51
C VAL A 88 -1.36 -2.32 17.72
N LYS A 89 -0.18 -2.89 17.51
CA LYS A 89 0.73 -3.28 18.60
C LYS A 89 1.21 -2.07 19.38
N ASP A 90 1.64 -1.02 18.69
CA ASP A 90 2.11 0.21 19.33
C ASP A 90 1.01 0.89 20.18
N ASN A 91 -0.20 0.99 19.64
CA ASN A 91 -1.34 1.54 20.36
C ASN A 91 -1.71 0.72 21.62
N ARG A 92 -1.51 -0.60 21.61
CA ARG A 92 -1.71 -1.44 22.79
C ARG A 92 -0.66 -1.17 23.88
N LEU A 93 0.60 -0.96 23.48
CA LEU A 93 1.70 -0.67 24.40
C LEU A 93 1.47 0.67 25.12
N VAL A 94 1.15 1.74 24.37
CA VAL A 94 0.87 3.06 24.96
C VAL A 94 -0.27 2.99 25.98
N LYS A 95 -1.39 2.36 25.62
CA LYS A 95 -2.53 2.17 26.53
C LYS A 95 -2.20 1.35 27.78
N SER A 96 -1.24 0.44 27.69
CA SER A 96 -0.82 -0.36 28.86
C SER A 96 0.05 0.45 29.82
N LEU A 97 0.89 1.36 29.29
CA LEU A 97 1.72 2.26 30.08
C LEU A 97 0.88 3.33 30.79
N ASP A 98 -0.15 3.86 30.10
CA ASP A 98 -1.06 4.84 30.69
C ASP A 98 -1.85 4.28 31.89
N LYS A 99 -2.03 2.95 31.98
CA LYS A 99 -2.69 2.31 33.13
C LYS A 99 -1.79 2.17 34.36
N LEU A 100 -0.47 2.26 34.18
CA LEU A 100 0.52 2.12 35.26
C LEU A 100 0.91 3.47 35.87
N ARG A 101 0.49 4.57 35.25
CA ARG A 101 0.65 5.94 35.72
C ARG A 101 -0.60 6.39 36.45
#